data_AF-A0AAU8T994-F1
#
_entry.id   AF-A0AAU8T994-F1
#
_cell.length_a   1.000
_cell.length_b   1.000
_cell.length_c   1.000
_cell.angle_alpha   90.00
_cell.angle_beta   90.00
_cell.angle_gamma   90.00
#
_symmetry.space_group_name_H-M   'P 1'
#
loop_
_entity.id
_entity.type
_entity.pdbx_description
1 polymer ?
#
loop_
_entity_poly.entity_id
_entity_poly.type
_entity_poly.pdbx_seq_one_letter_code
_entity_poly.pdbx_strand_id
1 'polypeptide(L)'
;MSAPRPRYAVGQWESLWASHPYMSHRILIDLPSRKVIAGEHRYYKEWHSMSLRDLEYMQQILDETYHDIFDEPQEYDFALIDEPPYWATQPWPWPRVAVLTDDNDQDDQAGVDDV
;
A
#
# COMPACT_ATOMS: atom_id res chain seq x y z
N MET A 1 18.53 24.80 -19.20
CA MET A 1 17.84 23.49 -19.34
C MET A 1 17.52 23.03 -17.93
N SER A 2 16.25 23.00 -17.52
CA SER A 2 15.88 22.43 -16.22
C SER A 2 16.15 20.93 -16.27
N ALA A 3 16.79 20.39 -15.23
CA ALA A 3 16.88 18.95 -15.06
C ALA A 3 15.45 18.35 -15.10
N PRO A 4 15.25 17.16 -15.68
CA PRO A 4 13.96 16.48 -15.59
C PRO A 4 13.60 16.35 -14.11
N ARG A 5 12.37 16.75 -13.75
CA ARG A 5 11.87 16.51 -12.39
C ARG A 5 11.67 15.00 -12.26
N PRO A 6 12.15 14.38 -11.17
CA PRO A 6 11.86 12.99 -10.88
C PRO A 6 10.36 12.75 -10.94
N ARG A 7 9.96 11.69 -11.62
CA ARG A 7 8.54 11.40 -11.85
C ARG A 7 7.90 10.69 -10.67
N TYR A 8 8.68 9.89 -9.96
CA TYR A 8 8.18 9.03 -8.92
C TYR A 8 8.82 9.33 -7.57
N ALA A 9 8.07 9.03 -6.53
CA ALA A 9 8.59 8.92 -5.17
C ALA A 9 8.40 7.48 -4.68
N VAL A 10 9.44 6.88 -4.13
CA VAL A 10 9.41 5.56 -3.51
C VAL A 10 9.78 5.67 -2.05
N GLY A 11 8.99 5.05 -1.18
CA GLY A 11 9.22 5.12 0.26
C GLY A 11 8.80 3.85 0.97
N GLN A 12 9.25 3.74 2.21
CA GLN A 12 8.82 2.71 3.14
C GLN A 12 7.98 3.35 4.24
N TRP A 13 6.99 2.60 4.70
CA TRP A 13 6.11 3.03 5.78
C TRP A 13 5.89 1.88 6.75
N GLU A 14 5.93 2.14 8.04
CA GLU A 14 5.34 1.22 9.01
C GLU A 14 3.81 1.24 8.93
N SER A 15 3.20 0.14 9.37
CA SER A 15 1.77 -0.08 9.20
C SER A 15 0.91 1.02 9.78
N LEU A 16 -0.07 1.43 8.98
CA LEU A 16 -1.13 2.36 9.39
C LEU A 16 -2.37 1.60 9.91
N TRP A 17 -2.36 0.27 9.86
CA TRP A 17 -3.47 -0.57 10.30
C TRP A 17 -3.28 -1.02 11.75
N ALA A 18 -4.27 -0.74 12.59
CA ALA A 18 -4.28 -1.13 14.00
C ALA A 18 -4.18 -2.66 14.22
N SER A 19 -4.70 -3.46 13.28
CA SER A 19 -4.62 -4.92 13.33
C SER A 19 -3.22 -5.47 13.03
N HIS A 20 -2.37 -4.70 12.36
CA HIS A 20 -1.05 -5.15 11.92
C HIS A 20 0.04 -4.09 12.16
N PRO A 21 0.25 -3.60 13.40
CA PRO A 21 1.04 -2.39 13.69
C PRO A 21 2.53 -2.46 13.35
N TYR A 22 3.05 -3.64 13.00
CA TYR A 22 4.47 -3.86 12.64
C TYR A 22 4.66 -4.29 11.17
N MET A 23 3.62 -4.20 10.36
CA MET A 23 3.69 -4.56 8.95
C MET A 23 4.34 -3.43 8.17
N SER A 24 5.56 -3.64 7.65
CA SER A 24 6.17 -2.66 6.77
C SER A 24 5.49 -2.66 5.40
N HIS A 25 5.39 -1.47 4.81
CA HIS A 25 4.90 -1.21 3.47
C HIS A 25 6.00 -0.56 2.65
N ARG A 26 5.97 -0.79 1.35
CA ARG A 26 6.67 0.05 0.38
C ARG A 26 5.69 0.47 -0.69
N ILE A 27 5.68 1.75 -1.03
CA ILE A 27 4.75 2.29 -2.01
C ILE A 27 5.50 3.13 -3.05
N LEU A 28 4.90 3.20 -4.24
CA LEU A 28 5.36 4.01 -5.35
C LEU A 28 4.28 5.02 -5.70
N ILE A 29 4.66 6.29 -5.71
CA ILE A 29 3.81 7.42 -6.04
C ILE A 29 4.23 7.99 -7.39
N ASP A 30 3.28 8.19 -8.30
CA ASP A 30 3.44 9.05 -9.47
C ASP A 30 3.13 10.49 -9.06
N LEU A 31 4.16 11.33 -8.97
CA LEU A 31 4.04 12.70 -8.47
C LEU A 31 3.19 13.59 -9.38
N PRO A 32 3.31 13.54 -10.74
CA PRO A 32 2.48 14.36 -11.61
C PRO A 32 0.98 14.11 -11.49
N SER A 33 0.57 12.86 -11.28
CA SER A 33 -0.85 12.51 -11.09
C SER A 33 -1.28 12.49 -9.62
N ARG A 34 -0.35 12.67 -8.68
CA ARG A 34 -0.57 12.53 -7.23
C ARG A 34 -1.26 11.20 -6.88
N LYS A 35 -0.74 10.10 -7.44
CA LYS A 35 -1.34 8.76 -7.29
C LYS A 35 -0.38 7.74 -6.72
N VAL A 36 -0.85 6.95 -5.76
CA VAL A 36 -0.22 5.66 -5.42
C VAL A 36 -0.49 4.68 -6.56
N ILE A 37 0.56 4.25 -7.24
CA ILE A 37 0.45 3.39 -8.44
C ILE A 37 0.90 1.95 -8.19
N ALA A 38 1.65 1.70 -7.12
CA ALA A 38 2.01 0.36 -6.68
C ALA A 38 2.31 0.38 -5.18
N GLY A 39 2.14 -0.79 -4.55
CA GLY A 39 2.45 -0.96 -3.14
C GLY A 39 2.60 -2.43 -2.81
N GLU A 40 3.45 -2.71 -1.82
CA GLU A 40 3.61 -4.04 -1.25
C GLU A 40 3.60 -3.97 0.27
N HIS A 41 2.98 -4.95 0.90
CA HIS A 41 3.12 -5.17 2.33
C HIS A 41 4.11 -6.31 2.60
N ARG A 42 4.81 -6.22 3.72
CA ARG A 42 5.76 -7.24 4.15
C ARG A 42 5.12 -8.17 5.17
N TYR A 43 4.88 -9.41 4.78
CA TYR A 43 4.30 -10.46 5.63
C TYR A 43 5.19 -11.70 5.63
N TYR A 44 5.33 -12.38 6.77
CA TYR A 44 6.27 -13.52 6.94
C TYR A 44 7.68 -13.31 6.32
N LYS A 45 8.21 -12.09 6.39
CA LYS A 45 9.51 -11.66 5.82
C LYS A 45 9.54 -11.54 4.28
N GLU A 46 8.45 -11.83 3.59
CA GLU A 46 8.29 -11.71 2.15
C GLU A 46 7.47 -10.46 1.78
N TRP A 47 7.69 -9.94 0.57
CA TRP A 47 6.93 -8.83 0.03
C TRP A 47 5.80 -9.36 -0.83
N HIS A 48 4.60 -8.85 -0.60
CA HIS A 48 3.42 -9.21 -1.36
C HIS A 48 2.77 -7.95 -1.90
N SER A 49 2.38 -7.98 -3.18
CA SER A 49 1.61 -6.91 -3.80
C SER A 49 0.34 -6.65 -3.00
N MET A 50 0.13 -5.38 -2.65
CA MET A 50 -1.14 -4.88 -2.12
C MET A 50 -2.28 -5.21 -3.09
N SER A 51 -3.53 -5.20 -2.67
CA SER A 51 -4.68 -5.26 -3.59
C SER A 51 -5.03 -3.86 -4.11
N LEU A 52 -5.92 -3.74 -5.12
CA LEU A 52 -6.40 -2.42 -5.56
C LEU A 52 -7.11 -1.66 -4.43
N ARG A 53 -7.88 -2.35 -3.59
CA ARG A 53 -8.55 -1.76 -2.42
C ARG A 53 -7.52 -1.21 -1.42
N ASP A 54 -6.43 -1.93 -1.18
CA ASP A 54 -5.38 -1.46 -0.26
C ASP A 54 -4.67 -0.23 -0.81
N LEU A 55 -4.44 -0.16 -2.13
CA LEU A 55 -3.89 1.04 -2.76
C LEU A 55 -4.85 2.23 -2.69
N GLU A 56 -6.15 2.01 -2.88
CA GLU A 56 -7.18 3.05 -2.70
C GLU A 56 -7.21 3.57 -1.25
N TYR A 57 -7.06 2.67 -0.28
CA TYR A 57 -6.98 3.04 1.12
C TYR A 57 -5.70 3.83 1.45
N MET A 58 -4.55 3.40 0.93
CA MET A 58 -3.28 4.13 1.06
C MET A 58 -3.38 5.52 0.42
N GLN A 59 -4.00 5.62 -0.75
CA GLN A 59 -4.27 6.91 -1.40
C GLN A 59 -5.11 7.82 -0.49
N GLN A 60 -6.18 7.30 0.10
CA GLN A 60 -7.04 8.08 0.99
C GLN A 60 -6.26 8.61 2.21
N ILE A 61 -5.42 7.79 2.84
CA ILE A 61 -4.61 8.26 3.98
C ILE A 61 -3.65 9.37 3.56
N LEU A 62 -2.99 9.23 2.41
CA LEU A 62 -2.13 10.27 1.88
C LEU A 62 -2.89 11.56 1.61
N ASP A 63 -4.06 11.47 0.97
CA ASP A 63 -4.87 12.64 0.65
C ASP A 63 -5.40 13.35 1.91
N GLU A 64 -5.77 12.60 2.95
CA GLU A 64 -6.37 13.16 4.17
C GLU A 64 -5.34 13.64 5.19
N THR A 65 -4.21 12.94 5.34
CA THR A 65 -3.27 13.16 6.46
C THR A 65 -1.90 13.65 6.01
N TYR A 66 -1.45 13.29 4.80
CA TYR A 66 -0.08 13.54 4.33
C TYR A 66 -0.06 14.16 2.93
N HIS A 67 -0.99 15.06 2.65
CA HIS A 67 -1.24 15.60 1.30
C HIS A 67 -0.04 16.34 0.70
N ASP A 68 0.85 16.86 1.52
CA ASP A 68 2.11 17.51 1.20
C ASP A 68 3.18 16.53 0.70
N ILE A 69 3.05 15.22 0.95
CA ILE A 69 3.97 14.19 0.42
C ILE A 69 4.12 14.23 -1.11
N PHE A 70 3.09 14.69 -1.81
CA PHE A 70 3.09 14.78 -3.27
C PHE A 70 3.93 15.96 -3.78
N ASP A 71 4.13 16.97 -2.95
CA ASP A 71 4.88 18.18 -3.26
C ASP A 71 6.32 18.07 -2.69
N GLU A 72 6.47 17.50 -1.49
CA GLU A 72 7.73 17.40 -0.73
C GLU A 72 7.97 15.97 -0.16
N PRO A 73 8.06 14.93 -1.02
CA PRO A 73 8.17 13.54 -0.57
C PRO A 73 9.39 13.25 0.31
N GLN A 74 10.49 14.02 0.15
CA GLN A 74 11.69 13.81 0.95
C GLN A 74 11.52 14.12 2.44
N GLU A 75 10.54 14.95 2.83
CA GLU A 75 10.22 15.19 4.26
C GLU A 75 9.65 13.94 4.95
N TYR A 76 9.22 12.96 4.15
CA TYR A 76 8.63 11.70 4.58
C TYR A 76 9.56 10.50 4.38
N ASP A 77 10.87 10.75 4.17
CA ASP A 77 11.88 9.73 3.84
C ASP A 77 11.63 9.00 2.51
N PHE A 78 10.86 9.59 1.58
CA PHE A 78 10.71 9.04 0.22
C PHE A 78 11.87 9.49 -0.68
N ALA A 79 12.41 8.54 -1.42
CA ALA A 79 13.40 8.80 -2.45
C ALA A 79 12.73 9.19 -3.77
N LEU A 80 13.21 10.27 -4.38
CA LEU A 80 12.83 10.67 -5.73
C LEU A 80 13.56 9.84 -6.78
N ILE A 81 12.82 9.25 -7.72
CA ILE A 81 13.37 8.39 -8.78
C ILE A 81 12.73 8.69 -10.14
N ASP A 82 13.47 8.43 -11.20
CA ASP A 82 13.01 8.63 -12.58
C ASP A 82 12.28 7.41 -13.15
N GLU A 83 12.66 6.21 -12.70
CA GLU A 83 12.11 4.94 -13.17
C GLU A 83 11.51 4.14 -12.02
N PRO A 84 10.36 3.48 -12.19
CA PRO A 84 9.79 2.61 -11.18
C PRO A 84 10.75 1.46 -10.80
N PRO A 85 10.82 1.09 -9.51
CA PRO A 85 11.61 -0.06 -9.10
C PRO A 85 11.00 -1.36 -9.65
N TYR A 86 11.84 -2.37 -9.83
CA TYR A 86 11.45 -3.65 -10.44
C TYR A 86 10.18 -4.25 -9.81
N TRP A 87 10.10 -4.29 -8.47
CA TRP A 87 8.95 -4.83 -7.74
C TRP A 87 7.62 -4.14 -8.09
N ALA A 88 7.63 -2.84 -8.40
CA ALA A 88 6.44 -2.07 -8.74
C ALA A 88 5.96 -2.30 -10.19
N THR A 89 6.83 -2.89 -11.03
CA THR A 89 6.53 -3.23 -12.43
C THR A 89 6.19 -4.70 -12.63
N GLN A 90 6.33 -5.51 -11.58
CA GLN A 90 5.99 -6.92 -11.69
C GLN A 90 4.48 -7.09 -11.91
N PRO A 91 4.08 -7.99 -12.82
CA PRO A 91 2.68 -8.27 -13.02
C PRO A 91 2.09 -8.86 -11.73
N TRP A 92 0.94 -8.33 -11.31
CA TRP A 92 0.18 -8.88 -10.19
C TRP A 92 -0.06 -10.38 -10.43
N PRO A 93 0.28 -11.27 -9.49
CA PRO A 93 -0.06 -12.66 -9.62
C PRO A 93 -1.58 -12.84 -9.65
N TRP A 94 -2.05 -13.64 -10.62
CA TRP A 94 -3.42 -14.11 -10.73
C TRP A 94 -3.52 -15.53 -10.15
N PRO A 95 -4.59 -15.91 -9.42
CA PRO A 95 -5.75 -15.10 -9.03
C PRO A 95 -5.45 -14.15 -7.86
N ARG A 96 -6.26 -13.10 -7.74
CA ARG A 96 -6.25 -12.14 -6.61
C ARG A 96 -6.79 -12.82 -5.35
N VAL A 97 -6.07 -13.82 -4.83
CA VAL A 97 -6.43 -14.40 -3.54
C VAL A 97 -6.13 -13.35 -2.50
N ALA A 98 -7.13 -13.01 -1.68
CA ALA A 98 -6.89 -12.23 -0.49
C ALA A 98 -5.85 -12.98 0.34
N VAL A 99 -4.65 -12.39 0.40
CA VAL A 99 -3.56 -12.59 1.35
C VAL A 99 -3.99 -12.69 2.82
N LEU A 100 -4.89 -13.60 3.20
CA LEU A 100 -5.37 -13.87 4.56
C LEU A 100 -5.81 -12.63 5.36
N THR A 101 -7.11 -12.32 5.31
CA THR A 101 -7.77 -11.79 6.50
C THR A 101 -7.68 -12.88 7.58
N ASP A 102 -6.97 -12.61 8.66
CA ASP A 102 -7.16 -13.34 9.94
C ASP A 102 -8.49 -12.89 10.57
N ASP A 103 -9.59 -13.04 9.83
CA ASP A 103 -10.97 -12.84 10.29
C ASP A 103 -11.69 -14.19 10.20
N ASN A 104 -11.11 -15.20 10.86
CA ASN A 104 -11.81 -16.44 11.20
C ASN A 104 -12.23 -16.36 12.68
N ASP A 105 -13.05 -15.37 13.04
CA ASP A 105 -13.98 -15.53 14.15
C ASP A 105 -15.17 -16.34 13.63
N GLN A 106 -14.99 -17.66 13.65
CA GLN A 106 -16.05 -18.63 13.42
C GLN A 106 -17.10 -18.55 14.53
N ASP A 107 -18.36 -18.39 14.08
CA ASP A 107 -19.55 -19.10 14.56
C ASP A 107 -20.04 -18.84 16.00
N ASP A 108 -21.15 -18.10 16.10
CA ASP A 108 -22.27 -18.59 16.92
C ASP A 108 -23.59 -18.27 16.19
N GLN A 109 -23.98 -19.19 15.31
CA GLN A 109 -25.36 -19.30 14.84
C GLN A 109 -26.27 -19.63 16.03
N ALA A 110 -26.78 -18.62 16.73
CA ALA A 110 -27.93 -18.79 17.61
C ALA A 110 -29.22 -18.77 16.76
N GLY A 111 -29.47 -19.88 16.07
CA GLY A 111 -30.63 -20.11 15.21
C GLY A 111 -31.29 -21.44 15.51
N VAL A 112 -32.07 -21.46 16.60
CA VAL A 112 -33.30 -22.24 16.81
C VAL A 112 -33.31 -23.74 16.43
N ASP A 113 -33.16 -24.59 17.44
CA ASP A 113 -33.69 -25.97 17.41
C ASP A 113 -35.01 -26.06 18.19
N ASP A 114 -35.91 -26.82 17.58
CA ASP A 114 -37.35 -27.01 17.77
C ASP A 114 -37.71 -27.98 18.92
N VAL A 115 -38.74 -27.65 19.72
CA VAL A 115 -39.80 -28.55 20.27
C VAL A 115 -40.83 -27.76 21.09
#